data_AF-A0A951XAJ2-F1
#
_entry.id   AF-A0A951XAJ2-F1
#
_cell.length_a   1.000
_cell.length_b   1.000
_cell.length_c   1.000
_cell.angle_alpha   90.00
_cell.angle_beta   90.00
_cell.angle_gamma   90.00
#
_symmetry.space_group_name_H-M   'P 1'
#
loop_
_entity.id
_entity.type
_entity.pdbx_description
1 polymer ?
#
loop_
_entity_poly.entity_id
_entity_poly.type
_entity_poly.pdbx_seq_one_letter_code
_entity_poly.pdbx_strand_id
1 'polypeptide(L)'
;MKSKTLIPIITLLCVWQSALFAQEKLNIKFGKITAADFNLSNQSFDTSAGAVVIADIGKSAFEGNNSGWFSLSFSKHSRVKILNKNG
;
A
#
# COMPACT_ATOMS: atom_id res chain seq x y z
N MET A 1 16.38 -26.42 41.12
CA MET A 1 16.63 -24.96 41.09
C MET A 1 16.96 -24.37 39.71
N LYS A 2 17.23 -25.17 38.66
CA LYS A 2 17.61 -24.65 37.33
C LYS A 2 16.46 -24.05 36.50
N SER A 3 15.20 -24.42 36.76
CA SER A 3 14.02 -23.90 36.02
C SER A 3 13.58 -22.50 36.44
N LYS A 4 13.82 -22.10 37.70
CA LYS A 4 13.38 -20.80 38.23
C LYS A 4 14.17 -19.64 37.63
N THR A 5 15.42 -19.86 37.24
CA THR A 5 16.26 -18.88 36.52
C THR A 5 16.03 -18.86 35.02
N LEU A 6 15.47 -19.93 34.44
CA LEU A 6 15.13 -20.01 33.01
C LEU A 6 13.93 -19.13 32.64
N ILE A 7 12.93 -19.05 33.50
CA ILE A 7 11.72 -18.24 33.28
C ILE A 7 12.04 -16.77 32.99
N PRO A 8 12.78 -16.02 33.85
CA PRO A 8 13.05 -14.61 33.59
C PRO A 8 13.92 -14.38 32.34
N ILE A 9 14.80 -15.32 32.00
CA ILE A 9 15.63 -15.25 30.78
C ILE A 9 14.74 -15.37 29.54
N ILE A 10 13.77 -16.28 29.56
CA ILE A 10 12.80 -16.44 28.47
C ILE A 10 11.92 -15.20 28.34
N THR A 11 11.43 -14.63 29.44
CA THR A 11 10.62 -13.40 29.39
C THR A 11 11.41 -12.22 28.82
N LEU A 12 12.69 -12.09 29.20
CA LEU A 12 13.57 -11.04 28.68
C LEU A 12 13.81 -11.19 27.17
N LEU A 13 14.00 -12.42 26.69
CA LEU A 13 14.14 -12.72 25.26
C LEU A 13 12.86 -12.43 24.46
N CYS A 14 11.67 -12.71 25.02
CA CYS A 14 10.39 -12.43 24.37
C CYS A 14 10.11 -10.92 24.24
N VAL A 15 10.48 -10.11 25.24
CA VAL A 15 10.27 -8.65 25.20
C VAL A 15 11.22 -7.98 24.20
N TRP A 16 12.44 -8.50 24.02
CA TRP A 16 13.40 -7.97 23.03
C TRP A 16 12.88 -8.05 21.58
N GLN A 17 12.00 -9.00 21.28
CA GLN A 17 11.44 -9.19 19.94
C GLN A 17 10.35 -8.16 19.56
N SER A 18 9.94 -7.28 20.48
CA SER A 18 8.88 -6.28 20.21
C SER A 18 9.29 -5.14 19.28
N ALA A 19 10.58 -4.97 18.99
CA ALA A 19 11.10 -3.99 18.03
C ALA A 19 11.08 -4.51 16.58
N LEU A 20 9.91 -4.91 16.08
CA LEU A 20 9.74 -5.33 14.69
C LEU A 20 9.59 -4.09 13.78
N PHE A 21 10.71 -3.60 13.25
CA PHE A 21 10.76 -2.49 12.29
C PHE A 21 10.08 -2.77 10.93
N ALA A 22 9.65 -4.01 10.68
CA ALA A 22 8.99 -4.39 9.43
C ALA A 22 7.49 -4.01 9.34
N GLN A 23 6.89 -3.51 10.43
CA GLN A 23 5.48 -3.08 10.43
C GLN A 23 5.30 -1.60 10.06
N GLU A 24 6.39 -0.89 9.75
CA GLU A 24 6.33 0.51 9.40
C GLU A 24 5.59 0.66 8.06
N LYS A 25 4.39 1.24 8.10
CA LYS A 25 3.60 1.49 6.89
C LYS A 25 4.37 2.48 6.04
N LEU A 26 4.68 2.10 4.80
CA LEU A 26 5.19 3.02 3.79
C LEU A 26 4.32 4.28 3.78
N ASN A 27 4.88 5.43 4.19
CA ASN A 27 4.19 6.72 4.23
C ASN A 27 4.10 7.32 2.82
N ILE A 28 3.50 6.57 1.90
CA ILE A 28 3.27 7.02 0.53
C ILE A 28 2.06 7.95 0.56
N LYS A 29 2.33 9.25 0.45
CA LYS A 29 1.29 10.27 0.27
C LYS A 29 1.02 10.40 -1.23
N PHE A 30 -0.23 10.24 -1.63
CA PHE A 30 -0.64 10.27 -3.05
C PHE A 30 -0.82 11.69 -3.62
N GLY A 31 -0.32 12.71 -2.91
CA GLY A 31 -0.45 14.11 -3.29
C GLY A 31 -1.90 14.59 -3.38
N LYS A 32 -2.09 15.88 -3.69
CA LYS A 32 -3.40 16.40 -4.09
C LYS A 32 -3.52 16.26 -5.59
N ILE A 33 -4.61 15.67 -6.07
CA ILE A 33 -4.91 15.60 -7.50
C ILE A 33 -5.50 16.93 -7.94
N THR A 34 -4.95 17.48 -9.02
CA THR A 34 -5.34 18.73 -9.65
C THR A 34 -5.62 18.52 -11.13
N ALA A 35 -6.28 19.48 -11.78
CA ALA A 35 -6.49 19.41 -13.24
C ALA A 35 -5.17 19.39 -14.03
N ALA A 36 -4.11 19.98 -13.49
CA ALA A 36 -2.78 20.02 -14.12
C ALA A 36 -2.15 18.62 -14.24
N ASP A 37 -2.47 17.69 -13.33
CA ASP A 37 -1.97 16.31 -13.39
C ASP A 37 -2.51 15.52 -14.60
N PHE A 38 -3.54 16.06 -15.27
CA PHE A 38 -4.12 15.49 -16.49
C PHE A 38 -3.66 16.22 -17.76
N ASN A 39 -2.81 17.25 -17.62
CA ASN A 39 -2.20 17.90 -18.78
C ASN A 39 -0.98 17.09 -19.23
N LEU A 40 -1.20 16.31 -20.28
CA LEU A 40 -0.20 15.43 -20.86
C LEU A 40 0.53 16.05 -22.07
N SER A 41 0.40 17.36 -22.29
CA SER A 41 0.96 18.06 -23.47
C SER A 41 2.46 17.91 -23.66
N ASN A 42 3.19 17.67 -22.57
CA ASN A 42 4.65 17.59 -22.55
C ASN A 42 5.17 16.15 -22.67
N GLN A 43 4.28 15.17 -22.81
CA GLN A 43 4.61 13.76 -22.88
C GLN A 43 4.30 13.22 -24.28
N SER A 44 5.19 12.40 -24.82
CA SER A 44 4.93 11.66 -26.05
C SER A 44 4.37 10.29 -25.72
N PHE A 45 3.32 9.90 -26.45
CA PHE A 45 2.71 8.58 -26.38
C PHE A 45 2.58 8.02 -27.79
N ASP A 46 2.27 6.74 -27.87
CA ASP A 46 1.87 6.12 -29.12
C ASP A 46 0.65 6.86 -29.69
N THR A 47 0.75 7.34 -30.92
CA THR A 47 -0.32 8.05 -31.63
C THR A 47 -1.56 7.20 -31.87
N SER A 48 -1.43 5.87 -31.79
CA SER A 48 -2.54 4.93 -31.90
C SER A 48 -3.24 4.65 -30.56
N ALA A 49 -2.68 5.11 -29.43
CA ALA A 49 -3.24 4.85 -28.11
C ALA A 49 -4.58 5.59 -27.92
N GLY A 50 -5.63 4.85 -27.54
CA GLY A 50 -6.94 5.43 -27.21
C GLY A 50 -7.02 6.03 -25.81
N ALA A 51 -6.11 5.65 -24.91
CA ALA A 51 -6.04 6.14 -23.54
C ALA A 51 -4.64 5.95 -22.93
N VAL A 52 -4.32 6.72 -21.89
CA VAL A 52 -3.06 6.68 -21.15
C VAL A 52 -3.33 6.50 -19.67
N VAL A 53 -2.66 5.54 -19.04
CA VAL A 53 -2.68 5.36 -17.59
C VAL A 53 -1.67 6.31 -16.97
N ILE A 54 -2.17 7.30 -16.24
CA ILE A 54 -1.37 8.30 -15.52
C ILE A 54 -0.85 7.71 -14.20
N ALA A 55 -1.69 6.92 -13.52
CA ALA A 55 -1.30 6.21 -12.31
C ALA A 55 -2.15 4.96 -12.11
N ASP A 56 -1.53 3.91 -11.60
CA ASP A 56 -2.23 2.73 -11.11
C ASP A 56 -1.59 2.25 -9.80
N ILE A 57 -2.34 2.34 -8.70
CA ILE A 57 -1.82 2.13 -7.36
C ILE A 57 -2.75 1.22 -6.57
N GLY A 58 -2.20 0.15 -6.00
CA GLY A 58 -2.90 -0.75 -5.10
C GLY A 58 -2.47 -0.58 -3.65
N LYS A 59 -3.39 -0.79 -2.72
CA LYS A 59 -3.14 -0.90 -1.29
C LYS A 59 -3.87 -2.11 -0.75
N SER A 60 -3.14 -2.95 -0.01
CA SER A 60 -3.71 -4.11 0.70
C SER A 60 -3.55 -3.92 2.20
N ALA A 61 -4.53 -4.35 2.97
CA ALA A 61 -4.47 -4.44 4.42
C ALA A 61 -5.21 -5.68 4.91
N PHE A 62 -4.68 -6.33 5.95
CA PHE A 62 -5.45 -7.33 6.68
C PHE A 62 -6.39 -6.62 7.66
N GLU A 63 -7.66 -6.96 7.63
CA GLU A 63 -8.71 -6.45 8.51
C GLU A 63 -9.33 -7.61 9.29
N GLY A 64 -9.60 -7.42 10.58
CA GLY A 64 -10.25 -8.46 11.39
C GLY A 64 -11.67 -8.73 10.90
N ASN A 65 -12.14 -9.98 11.01
CA ASN A 65 -13.50 -10.35 10.63
C ASN A 65 -14.14 -11.29 11.66
N ASN A 66 -15.45 -11.51 11.51
CA ASN A 66 -16.24 -12.40 12.39
C ASN A 66 -16.17 -13.88 11.96
N SER A 67 -15.28 -14.23 11.03
CA SER A 67 -15.14 -15.58 10.47
C SER A 67 -13.92 -16.33 11.03
N GLY A 68 -13.34 -15.84 12.13
CA GLY A 68 -12.25 -16.50 12.84
C GLY A 68 -10.85 -16.26 12.27
N TRP A 69 -10.70 -15.35 11.29
CA TRP A 69 -9.41 -14.97 10.71
C TRP A 69 -9.40 -13.48 10.30
N PHE A 70 -8.49 -13.11 9.41
CA PHE A 70 -8.45 -11.81 8.74
C PHE A 70 -9.04 -11.88 7.34
N SER A 71 -9.69 -10.79 6.93
CA SER A 71 -10.00 -10.51 5.54
C SER A 71 -8.85 -9.72 4.91
N LEU A 72 -8.55 -9.98 3.64
CA LEU A 72 -7.66 -9.13 2.85
C LEU A 72 -8.50 -8.02 2.19
N SER A 73 -8.38 -6.80 2.71
CA SER A 73 -8.97 -5.60 2.12
C SER A 73 -8.01 -5.05 1.07
N PHE A 74 -8.47 -4.98 -0.17
CA PHE A 74 -7.68 -4.45 -1.29
C PHE A 74 -8.40 -3.25 -1.89
N SER A 75 -7.68 -2.13 -2.01
CA SER A 75 -8.14 -0.91 -2.66
C SER A 75 -7.21 -0.55 -3.81
N LYS A 76 -7.80 -0.18 -4.95
CA LYS A 76 -7.08 0.22 -6.15
C LYS A 76 -7.50 1.63 -6.54
N HIS A 77 -6.53 2.49 -6.80
CA HIS A 77 -6.74 3.84 -7.31
C HIS A 77 -6.03 3.97 -8.66
N SER A 78 -6.81 4.26 -9.71
CA SER A 78 -6.28 4.41 -11.07
C SER A 78 -6.71 5.74 -11.66
N ARG A 79 -5.81 6.37 -12.42
CA ARG A 79 -6.04 7.60 -13.18
C ARG A 79 -5.75 7.31 -14.64
N VAL A 80 -6.75 7.46 -15.48
CA VAL A 80 -6.66 7.21 -16.91
C VAL A 80 -7.16 8.43 -17.66
N LYS A 81 -6.40 8.86 -18.67
CA LYS A 81 -6.80 9.91 -19.60
C LYS A 81 -7.16 9.25 -20.92
N ILE A 82 -8.42 9.35 -21.31
CA ILE A 82 -8.86 8.90 -22.64
C ILE A 82 -8.48 10.01 -23.64
N LEU A 83 -7.90 9.60 -24.76
CA LEU A 83 -7.35 10.50 -25.80
C LEU A 83 -8.31 10.69 -26.99
N ASN A 84 -9.41 9.92 -27.03
CA ASN A 84 -10.42 10.04 -28.07
C ASN A 84 -11.34 11.26 -27.84
N LYS A 85 -12.08 11.67 -28.88
CA LYS A 85 -13.00 12.82 -28.82
C LYS A 85 -14.22 12.59 -27.91
N ASN A 86 -14.46 11.36 -27.49
CA ASN A 86 -15.62 10.98 -26.69
C ASN A 86 -15.34 11.07 -25.19
N GLY A 87 -14.08 11.32 -24.81
CA GLY A 87 -13.66 11.60 -23.44
C GLY A 87 -13.40 10.37 -22.59
#